data_AF-A0A971FGX3-F1
#
_entry.id   AF-A0A971FGX3-F1
#
_cell.length_a   1.000
_cell.length_b   1.000
_cell.length_c   1.000
_cell.angle_alpha   90.00
_cell.angle_beta   90.00
_cell.angle_gamma   90.00
#
_symmetry.space_group_name_H-M   'P 1'
#
loop_
_entity.id
_entity.type
_entity.pdbx_description
1 polymer ?
#
loop_
_entity_poly.entity_id
_entity_poly.type
_entity_poly.pdbx_seq_one_letter_code
_entity_poly.pdbx_strand_id
1 'polypeptide(L)'
;MNKHVAVIFVVLITACVAAYGAEVTVEADGMLNVNGARLFVVGLYENPAEDAELARAAEAGFNLIRAGADIASLDRLQGHNVYAWVNTGGDIDLSEDTETRRAALQSMAETLNAHPALLVWEVPDEALWNCWYGAQTWRRGTEPAEQHKHINTLVDEALRTTLRAQRAEVDALYHKGRYAEAEALSDDLWRRMQLEPPRPGYGLADAAARADKMCAGMLEGYGLLKALSGRPVWMNHAPRNQLAQLAAFNKAADIVGCDIYPVPANGKVGHSDLSNRHLSCVGDYTQRMGQAAPGKPVWMVLQGFGWGDIQPDRPEAERKEMRRPTLPETRFMAYDAIVRGARGILYWGSHAVEKDSPFYGELLALVSELRDLQSVLAAPDADLNITTAYEPTLGSVDRDIIVLAKDHGNKPWLFVVNEWSDSLAGTLSGLESLNGTSYRERDSGEVVEVTDGKITLHIPGHSAHILEPVD
;
A
#
# COMPACT_ATOMS: atom_id res chain seq x y z
N MET A 1 5.62 57.12 54.36
CA MET A 1 6.38 56.07 55.07
C MET A 1 5.63 54.74 54.94
N ASN A 2 6.21 53.87 54.12
CA ASN A 2 6.05 52.43 53.91
C ASN A 2 4.65 51.79 53.83
N LYS A 3 4.20 51.60 52.60
CA LYS A 3 3.22 50.58 52.20
C LYS A 3 3.93 49.22 52.13
N HIS A 4 3.44 48.23 52.86
CA HIS A 4 3.88 46.83 52.73
C HIS A 4 3.20 46.21 51.50
N VAL A 5 4.01 45.82 50.51
CA VAL A 5 3.59 45.01 49.37
C VAL A 5 3.71 43.55 49.78
N ALA A 6 2.58 42.84 49.82
CA ALA A 6 2.55 41.39 49.99
C ALA A 6 2.87 40.74 48.64
N VAL A 7 4.00 40.04 48.56
CA VAL A 7 4.39 39.24 47.40
C VAL A 7 3.71 37.88 47.52
N ILE A 8 2.77 37.61 46.62
CA ILE A 8 2.14 36.30 46.46
C ILE A 8 3.07 35.45 45.59
N PHE A 9 3.67 34.42 46.19
CA PHE A 9 4.38 33.38 45.45
C PHE A 9 3.36 32.44 44.80
N VAL A 10 3.22 32.54 43.48
CA VAL A 10 2.53 31.52 42.67
C VAL A 10 3.53 30.40 42.43
N VAL A 11 3.34 29.27 43.11
CA VAL A 11 4.07 28.02 42.82
C VAL A 11 3.43 27.40 41.58
N LEU A 12 4.08 27.59 40.43
CA LEU A 12 3.80 26.82 39.21
C LEU A 12 4.28 25.38 39.45
N ILE A 13 3.33 24.48 39.71
CA ILE A 13 3.59 23.04 39.66
C ILE A 13 3.61 22.66 38.17
N THR A 14 4.81 22.61 37.59
CA THR A 14 5.04 21.94 36.32
C THR A 14 4.83 20.44 36.56
N ALA A 15 3.66 19.92 36.19
CA ALA A 15 3.48 18.48 36.09
C ALA A 15 4.41 17.98 34.97
N CYS A 16 5.50 17.31 35.34
CA CYS A 16 6.23 16.44 34.42
C CYS A 16 5.27 15.32 34.00
N VAL A 17 4.53 15.53 32.91
CA VAL A 17 3.88 14.44 32.20
C VAL A 17 5.03 13.63 31.62
N ALA A 18 5.33 12.48 32.24
CA ALA A 18 6.19 11.49 31.60
C ALA A 18 5.57 11.22 30.22
N ALA A 19 6.32 11.49 29.15
CA ALA A 19 5.88 11.19 27.80
C ALA A 19 5.86 9.67 27.65
N TYR A 20 4.71 9.06 27.95
CA TYR A 20 4.47 7.67 27.62
C TYR A 20 4.35 7.57 26.09
N GLY A 21 4.96 6.53 25.51
CA GLY A 21 4.78 6.25 24.08
C GLY A 21 3.31 6.08 23.73
N ALA A 22 2.92 6.38 22.49
CA ALA A 22 1.53 6.28 22.07
C ALA A 22 1.01 4.85 22.30
N GLU A 23 -0.16 4.73 22.91
CA GLU A 23 -0.88 3.46 23.02
C GLU A 23 -1.55 3.18 21.68
N VAL A 24 -1.24 2.04 21.08
CA VAL A 24 -1.72 1.67 19.74
C VAL A 24 -2.29 0.28 19.75
N THR A 25 -3.55 0.16 19.34
CA THR A 25 -4.23 -1.12 19.19
C THR A 25 -4.98 -1.17 17.86
N VAL A 26 -5.33 -2.38 17.42
CA VAL A 26 -6.19 -2.62 16.27
C VAL A 26 -7.53 -3.08 16.82
N GLU A 27 -8.60 -2.34 16.53
CA GLU A 27 -9.95 -2.67 16.96
C GLU A 27 -10.52 -3.88 16.20
N ALA A 28 -11.64 -4.42 16.67
CA ALA A 28 -12.24 -5.64 16.11
C ALA A 28 -12.65 -5.52 14.63
N ASP A 29 -12.94 -4.30 14.16
CA ASP A 29 -13.24 -3.99 12.75
C ASP A 29 -12.00 -3.57 11.94
N GLY A 30 -10.81 -3.75 12.52
CA GLY A 30 -9.52 -3.42 11.93
C GLY A 30 -9.11 -1.95 12.04
N MET A 31 -9.95 -1.06 12.58
CA MET A 31 -9.56 0.34 12.70
C MET A 31 -8.42 0.50 13.71
N LEU A 32 -7.44 1.36 13.39
CA LEU A 32 -6.39 1.68 14.35
C LEU A 32 -6.97 2.55 15.46
N ASN A 33 -6.64 2.26 16.72
CA ASN A 33 -6.93 3.13 17.86
C ASN A 33 -5.61 3.62 18.45
N VAL A 34 -5.46 4.94 18.49
CA VAL A 34 -4.29 5.64 18.99
C VAL A 34 -4.71 6.49 20.17
N ASN A 35 -4.19 6.19 21.36
CA ASN A 35 -4.48 6.89 22.61
C ASN A 35 -6.00 7.02 22.90
N GLY A 36 -6.78 5.98 22.60
CA GLY A 36 -8.22 5.95 22.81
C GLY A 36 -9.04 6.56 21.68
N ALA A 37 -8.42 7.11 20.63
CA ALA A 37 -9.11 7.68 19.47
C ALA A 37 -8.91 6.84 18.21
N ARG A 38 -10.00 6.56 17.50
CA ARG A 38 -9.98 5.83 16.24
C ARG A 38 -9.34 6.68 15.14
N LEU A 39 -8.41 6.08 14.40
CA LEU A 39 -7.60 6.72 13.38
C LEU A 39 -7.70 5.98 12.05
N PHE A 40 -8.40 6.57 11.07
CA PHE A 40 -8.21 6.17 9.68
C PHE A 40 -6.84 6.66 9.18
N VAL A 41 -5.99 5.74 8.75
CA VAL A 41 -4.61 6.06 8.36
C VAL A 41 -4.57 6.69 6.97
N VAL A 42 -3.92 7.85 6.87
CA VAL A 42 -3.58 8.50 5.61
C VAL A 42 -2.08 8.73 5.60
N GLY A 43 -1.34 7.88 4.89
CA GLY A 43 0.11 7.80 5.01
C GLY A 43 0.92 8.29 3.80
N LEU A 44 2.16 8.69 4.05
CA LEU A 44 3.11 9.12 3.01
C LEU A 44 4.45 8.40 3.17
N TYR A 45 4.89 7.69 2.14
CA TYR A 45 6.18 6.99 2.14
C TYR A 45 7.38 7.91 2.10
N GLU A 46 7.23 9.07 1.46
CA GLU A 46 8.23 10.12 1.50
C GLU A 46 8.21 10.78 2.88
N ASN A 47 9.39 10.90 3.48
CA ASN A 47 9.63 11.85 4.57
C ASN A 47 10.21 13.13 3.95
N PRO A 48 9.42 14.19 3.74
CA PRO A 48 9.92 15.37 3.04
C PRO A 48 11.13 15.95 3.75
N ALA A 49 12.21 16.21 3.00
CA ALA A 49 13.47 16.68 3.58
C ALA A 49 13.34 18.10 4.20
N GLU A 50 12.52 18.95 3.59
CA GLU A 50 12.28 20.32 4.04
C GLU A 50 11.10 20.39 5.01
N ASP A 51 11.26 21.05 6.16
CA ASP A 51 10.21 21.17 7.19
C ASP A 51 8.96 21.89 6.69
N ALA A 52 9.12 22.84 5.77
CA ALA A 52 7.98 23.53 5.16
C ALA A 52 7.12 22.57 4.32
N GLU A 53 7.74 21.61 3.62
CA GLU A 53 7.01 20.62 2.83
C GLU A 53 6.42 19.52 3.72
N LEU A 54 7.13 19.11 4.78
CA LEU A 54 6.58 18.23 5.80
C LEU A 54 5.34 18.86 6.47
N ALA A 55 5.41 20.15 6.83
CA ALA A 55 4.28 20.88 7.38
C ALA A 55 3.11 20.94 6.40
N ARG A 56 3.37 21.23 5.12
CA ARG A 56 2.34 21.26 4.08
C ARG A 56 1.65 19.89 3.90
N ALA A 57 2.40 18.80 3.91
CA ALA A 57 1.87 17.44 3.85
C ALA A 57 1.03 17.10 5.10
N ALA A 58 1.51 17.45 6.29
CA ALA A 58 0.80 17.28 7.56
C ALA A 58 -0.50 18.09 7.60
N GLU A 59 -0.44 19.37 7.22
CA GLU A 59 -1.58 20.27 7.15
C GLU A 59 -2.63 19.77 6.16
N ALA A 60 -2.22 19.21 5.02
CA ALA A 60 -3.14 18.59 4.08
C ALA A 60 -3.89 17.41 4.71
N GLY A 61 -3.26 16.65 5.61
CA GLY A 61 -3.92 15.57 6.33
C GLY A 61 -3.17 14.24 6.39
N PHE A 62 -1.94 14.17 5.88
CA PHE A 62 -1.10 13.00 6.11
C PHE A 62 -0.83 12.87 7.61
N ASN A 63 -1.27 11.76 8.19
CA ASN A 63 -1.22 11.52 9.63
C ASN A 63 -0.21 10.43 10.03
N LEU A 64 0.38 9.74 9.05
CA LEU A 64 1.41 8.72 9.24
C LEU A 64 2.51 8.88 8.17
N ILE A 65 3.78 9.06 8.56
CA ILE A 65 4.90 9.26 7.63
C ILE A 65 6.04 8.28 7.92
N ARG A 66 6.70 7.78 6.87
CA ARG A 66 7.84 6.88 7.03
C ARG A 66 8.97 7.60 7.76
N ALA A 67 9.52 7.01 8.81
CA ALA A 67 10.69 7.53 9.51
C ALA A 67 11.94 6.71 9.20
N GLY A 68 13.10 7.35 9.34
CA GLY A 68 14.35 6.62 9.57
C GLY A 68 14.29 5.86 10.89
N ALA A 69 15.09 4.80 11.02
CA ALA A 69 15.19 4.00 12.24
C ALA A 69 16.06 4.71 13.30
N ASP A 70 15.74 5.97 13.61
CA ASP A 70 16.47 6.83 14.53
C ASP A 70 15.54 7.81 15.26
N ILE A 71 15.96 8.27 16.44
CA ILE A 71 15.16 9.17 17.29
C ILE A 71 14.97 10.54 16.65
N ALA A 72 15.96 11.08 15.94
CA ALA A 72 15.85 12.42 15.37
C ALA A 72 14.76 12.49 14.28
N SER A 73 14.62 11.44 13.47
CA SER A 73 13.52 11.29 12.52
C SER A 73 12.16 11.30 13.22
N LEU A 74 12.02 10.60 14.35
CA LEU A 74 10.76 10.53 15.10
C LEU A 74 10.44 11.84 15.84
N ASP A 75 11.44 12.48 16.46
CA ASP A 75 11.33 13.79 17.11
C ASP A 75 10.83 14.84 16.11
N ARG A 76 11.40 14.81 14.89
CA ARG A 76 11.01 15.72 13.81
C ARG A 76 9.54 15.54 13.44
N LEU A 77 9.10 14.31 13.16
CA LEU A 77 7.69 14.04 12.82
C LEU A 77 6.73 14.41 13.98
N GLN A 78 7.13 14.13 15.22
CA GLN A 78 6.38 14.56 16.40
C GLN A 78 6.22 16.08 16.46
N GLY A 79 7.28 16.84 16.15
CA GLY A 79 7.24 18.30 16.11
C GLY A 79 6.23 18.88 15.11
N HIS A 80 5.87 18.10 14.09
CA HIS A 80 4.85 18.42 13.09
C HIS A 80 3.47 17.81 13.41
N ASN A 81 3.29 17.19 14.58
CA ASN A 81 2.08 16.47 14.99
C ASN A 81 1.69 15.32 14.04
N VAL A 82 2.68 14.66 13.45
CA VAL A 82 2.48 13.52 12.57
C VAL A 82 3.06 12.27 13.21
N TYR A 83 2.34 11.15 13.06
CA TYR A 83 2.83 9.86 13.51
C TYR A 83 3.79 9.23 12.50
N ALA A 84 4.52 8.22 12.94
CA ALA A 84 5.55 7.55 12.18
C ALA A 84 5.35 6.05 12.12
N TRP A 85 5.81 5.46 11.01
CA TRP A 85 6.19 4.05 10.98
C TRP A 85 7.67 3.91 10.67
N VAL A 86 8.27 2.82 11.17
CA VAL A 86 9.68 2.49 10.92
C VAL A 86 9.75 1.11 10.27
N ASN A 87 10.49 1.02 9.16
CA ASN A 87 10.76 -0.25 8.50
C ASN A 87 11.91 -0.98 9.22
N THR A 88 11.69 -2.24 9.59
CA THR A 88 12.69 -3.07 10.27
C THR A 88 13.85 -3.47 9.36
N GLY A 89 13.69 -3.29 8.05
CA GLY A 89 14.56 -3.87 7.04
C GLY A 89 14.65 -5.39 7.20
N GLY A 90 15.73 -5.95 6.67
CA GLY A 90 16.00 -7.40 6.74
C GLY A 90 16.17 -7.95 8.16
N ASP A 91 16.27 -7.11 9.19
CA ASP A 91 16.56 -7.55 10.57
C ASP A 91 15.42 -8.36 11.20
N ILE A 92 14.20 -8.27 10.66
CA ILE A 92 13.07 -9.12 11.08
C ILE A 92 13.14 -10.54 10.50
N ASP A 93 13.88 -10.76 9.42
CA ASP A 93 14.08 -12.11 8.87
C ASP A 93 15.22 -12.81 9.60
N LEU A 94 14.89 -13.65 10.58
CA LEU A 94 15.87 -14.39 11.37
C LEU A 94 16.37 -15.69 10.73
N SER A 95 16.04 -15.95 9.46
CA SER A 95 16.44 -17.19 8.77
C SER A 95 17.90 -17.21 8.31
N GLU A 96 18.56 -16.04 8.30
CA GLU A 96 19.97 -15.84 7.96
C GLU A 96 20.57 -14.80 8.92
N ASP A 97 21.89 -14.88 9.15
CA ASP A 97 22.61 -13.96 10.04
C ASP A 97 21.91 -13.73 11.40
N THR A 98 21.30 -14.79 11.93
CA THR A 98 20.31 -14.75 13.01
C THR A 98 20.74 -13.94 14.21
N GLU A 99 21.95 -14.14 14.73
CA GLU A 99 22.44 -13.43 15.92
C GLU A 99 22.59 -11.93 15.68
N THR A 100 23.12 -11.55 14.50
CA THR A 100 23.31 -10.14 14.13
C THR A 100 21.95 -9.45 13.94
N ARG A 101 21.05 -10.06 13.17
CA ARG A 101 19.71 -9.50 12.89
C ARG A 101 18.85 -9.42 14.15
N ARG A 102 18.91 -10.45 15.01
CA ARG A 102 18.27 -10.45 16.33
C ARG A 102 18.75 -9.27 17.19
N ALA A 103 20.06 -9.06 17.28
CA ALA A 103 20.64 -7.97 18.06
C ALA A 103 20.26 -6.60 17.48
N ALA A 104 20.26 -6.45 16.15
CA ALA A 104 19.84 -5.22 15.47
C ALA A 104 18.36 -4.91 15.74
N LEU A 105 17.46 -5.89 15.61
CA LEU A 105 16.04 -5.73 15.88
C LEU A 105 15.77 -5.38 17.36
N GLN A 106 16.51 -6.00 18.29
CA GLN A 106 16.46 -5.67 19.71
C GLN A 106 16.88 -4.22 19.95
N SER A 107 18.03 -3.81 19.44
CA SER A 107 18.53 -2.45 19.57
C SER A 107 17.55 -1.42 18.98
N MET A 108 16.94 -1.73 17.84
CA MET A 108 15.95 -0.87 17.19
C MET A 108 14.71 -0.70 18.06
N ALA A 109 14.15 -1.80 18.58
CA ALA A 109 12.98 -1.75 19.44
C ALA A 109 13.27 -1.04 20.78
N GLU A 110 14.39 -1.34 21.43
CA GLU A 110 14.82 -0.68 22.67
C GLU A 110 14.97 0.83 22.50
N THR A 111 15.48 1.26 21.34
CA THR A 111 15.69 2.68 21.05
C THR A 111 14.37 3.39 20.77
N LEU A 112 13.54 2.86 19.88
CA LEU A 112 12.44 3.62 19.28
C LEU A 112 11.08 3.34 19.89
N ASN A 113 10.88 2.20 20.57
CA ASN A 113 9.54 1.74 20.97
C ASN A 113 8.82 2.71 21.91
N ALA A 114 9.55 3.37 22.81
CA ALA A 114 8.97 4.32 23.76
C ALA A 114 8.61 5.67 23.13
N HIS A 115 9.00 5.92 21.88
CA HIS A 115 8.78 7.21 21.22
C HIS A 115 7.29 7.43 20.92
N PRO A 116 6.69 8.58 21.29
CA PRO A 116 5.26 8.82 21.13
C PRO A 116 4.80 8.94 19.67
N ALA A 117 5.66 9.37 18.75
CA ALA A 117 5.31 9.40 17.33
C ALA A 117 5.27 8.01 16.67
N LEU A 118 5.97 7.00 17.18
CA LEU A 118 6.01 5.69 16.53
C LEU A 118 4.69 4.95 16.75
N LEU A 119 3.97 4.59 15.68
CA LEU A 119 2.76 3.78 15.78
C LEU A 119 2.95 2.33 15.39
N VAL A 120 3.64 2.10 14.26
CA VAL A 120 3.66 0.80 13.57
C VAL A 120 5.07 0.48 13.11
N TRP A 121 5.42 -0.80 13.16
CA TRP A 121 6.61 -1.33 12.49
C TRP A 121 6.23 -1.88 11.13
N GLU A 122 7.00 -1.59 10.11
CA GLU A 122 6.84 -2.21 8.79
C GLU A 122 7.94 -3.27 8.62
N VAL A 123 7.58 -4.43 8.10
CA VAL A 123 8.54 -5.47 7.69
C VAL A 123 9.26 -5.05 6.38
N PRO A 124 10.25 -5.79 5.85
CA PRO A 124 10.83 -5.45 4.55
C PRO A 124 9.75 -5.31 3.48
N ASP A 125 9.84 -4.23 2.72
CA ASP A 125 8.92 -3.93 1.64
C ASP A 125 8.95 -5.05 0.58
N GLU A 126 7.76 -5.50 0.18
CA GLU A 126 7.54 -6.54 -0.82
C GLU A 126 8.36 -7.84 -0.58
N ALA A 127 8.62 -8.23 0.67
CA ALA A 127 9.54 -9.31 1.04
C ALA A 127 9.32 -10.62 0.24
N LEU A 128 8.05 -11.06 0.13
CA LEU A 128 7.69 -12.26 -0.62
C LEU A 128 8.00 -12.11 -2.12
N TRP A 129 7.66 -10.97 -2.73
CA TRP A 129 7.93 -10.74 -4.14
C TRP A 129 9.43 -10.71 -4.45
N ASN A 130 10.22 -10.12 -3.56
CA ASN A 130 11.68 -10.04 -3.69
C ASN A 130 12.37 -11.42 -3.71
N CYS A 131 11.74 -12.46 -3.17
CA CYS A 131 12.20 -13.85 -3.32
C CYS A 131 12.18 -14.35 -4.77
N TRP A 132 11.32 -13.77 -5.62
CA TRP A 132 11.13 -14.11 -7.03
C TRP A 132 11.76 -13.08 -7.97
N TYR A 133 11.62 -11.79 -7.64
CA TYR A 133 11.97 -10.68 -8.52
C TYR A 133 13.45 -10.69 -8.94
N GLY A 134 14.37 -10.79 -7.98
CA GLY A 134 15.80 -10.79 -8.29
C GLY A 134 16.21 -11.98 -9.17
N ALA A 135 15.60 -13.16 -8.92
CA ALA A 135 15.82 -14.34 -9.73
C ALA A 135 15.25 -14.19 -11.14
N GLN A 136 14.06 -13.58 -11.28
CA GLN A 136 13.47 -13.29 -12.58
C GLN A 136 14.33 -12.31 -13.38
N THR A 137 14.74 -11.20 -12.78
CA THR A 137 15.58 -10.17 -13.41
C THR A 137 16.92 -10.76 -13.87
N TRP A 138 17.54 -11.61 -13.05
CA TRP A 138 18.75 -12.33 -13.42
C TRP A 138 18.49 -13.32 -14.56
N ARG A 139 17.65 -14.34 -14.33
CA ARG A 139 17.50 -15.50 -15.23
C ARG A 139 16.82 -15.18 -16.56
N ARG A 140 15.97 -14.16 -16.61
CA ARG A 140 15.24 -13.76 -17.84
C ARG A 140 15.70 -12.43 -18.45
N GLY A 141 16.54 -11.68 -17.74
CA GLY A 141 17.06 -10.39 -18.22
C GLY A 141 18.56 -10.44 -18.44
N THR A 142 19.32 -10.32 -17.35
CA THR A 142 20.78 -10.13 -17.40
C THR A 142 21.52 -11.37 -17.92
N GLU A 143 21.21 -12.55 -17.41
CA GLU A 143 21.93 -13.79 -17.76
C GLU A 143 21.85 -14.09 -19.27
N PRO A 144 20.68 -14.08 -19.92
CA PRO A 144 20.61 -14.28 -21.36
C PRO A 144 21.45 -13.26 -22.15
N ALA A 145 21.44 -11.97 -21.75
CA ALA A 145 22.23 -10.94 -22.44
C ALA A 145 23.74 -11.21 -22.34
N GLU A 146 24.22 -11.61 -21.17
CA GLU A 146 25.63 -11.98 -20.97
C GLU A 146 26.00 -13.25 -21.74
N GLN A 147 25.16 -14.29 -21.68
CA GLN A 147 25.37 -15.51 -22.45
C GLN A 147 25.47 -15.22 -23.95
N HIS A 148 24.56 -14.41 -24.52
CA HIS A 148 24.63 -14.00 -25.92
C HIS A 148 25.95 -13.30 -26.25
N LYS A 149 26.40 -12.37 -25.39
CA LYS A 149 27.68 -11.68 -25.56
C LYS A 149 28.83 -12.68 -25.64
N HIS A 150 28.93 -13.60 -24.69
CA HIS A 150 30.01 -14.61 -24.67
C HIS A 150 29.95 -15.56 -25.86
N ILE A 151 28.77 -16.12 -26.16
CA ILE A 151 28.55 -17.02 -27.31
C ILE A 151 28.97 -16.34 -28.62
N ASN A 152 28.63 -15.07 -28.82
CA ASN A 152 28.95 -14.34 -30.04
C ASN A 152 30.44 -14.06 -30.24
N THR A 153 31.24 -14.08 -29.16
CA THR A 153 32.70 -13.90 -29.23
C THR A 153 33.48 -15.19 -29.50
N LEU A 154 32.82 -16.36 -29.50
CA LEU A 154 33.47 -17.63 -29.76
C LEU A 154 33.97 -17.74 -31.20
N VAL A 155 35.25 -18.15 -31.32
CA VAL A 155 35.91 -18.42 -32.61
C VAL A 155 35.44 -19.75 -33.23
N ASP A 156 35.12 -20.74 -32.40
CA ASP A 156 34.60 -22.03 -32.84
C ASP A 156 33.14 -21.90 -33.30
N GLU A 157 32.92 -21.97 -34.62
CA GLU A 157 31.61 -21.85 -35.25
C GLU A 157 30.63 -22.97 -34.85
N ALA A 158 31.15 -24.20 -34.72
CA ALA A 158 30.33 -25.37 -34.42
C ALA A 158 29.85 -25.31 -32.97
N LEU A 159 30.74 -24.95 -32.04
CA LEU A 159 30.40 -24.70 -30.65
C LEU A 159 29.41 -23.54 -30.54
N ARG A 160 29.66 -22.42 -31.23
CA ARG A 160 28.79 -21.25 -31.23
C ARG A 160 27.37 -21.57 -31.70
N THR A 161 27.24 -22.31 -32.80
CA THR A 161 25.94 -22.76 -33.31
C THR A 161 25.20 -23.64 -32.31
N THR A 162 25.92 -24.59 -31.69
CA THR A 162 25.37 -25.48 -30.67
C THR A 162 24.85 -24.70 -29.46
N LEU A 163 25.63 -23.76 -28.93
CA LEU A 163 25.26 -22.98 -27.76
C LEU A 163 24.08 -22.04 -28.03
N ARG A 164 23.96 -21.47 -29.24
CA ARG A 164 22.78 -20.70 -29.64
C ARG A 164 21.51 -21.54 -29.62
N ALA A 165 21.57 -22.77 -30.14
CA ALA A 165 20.43 -23.68 -30.11
C ALA A 165 20.05 -24.07 -28.67
N GLN A 166 21.04 -24.35 -27.82
CA GLN A 166 20.81 -24.67 -26.41
C GLN A 166 20.24 -23.47 -25.63
N ARG A 167 20.69 -22.23 -25.91
CA ARG A 167 20.12 -21.01 -25.32
C ARG A 167 18.64 -20.85 -25.65
N ALA A 168 18.28 -21.07 -26.92
CA ALA A 168 16.87 -21.07 -27.34
C ALA A 168 16.06 -22.16 -26.64
N GLU A 169 16.65 -23.33 -26.37
CA GLU A 169 15.99 -24.37 -25.56
C GLU A 169 15.82 -23.95 -24.09
N VAL A 170 16.79 -23.25 -23.49
CA VAL A 170 16.61 -22.67 -22.15
C VAL A 170 15.40 -21.72 -22.13
N ASP A 171 15.27 -20.84 -23.13
CA ASP A 171 14.10 -19.96 -23.26
C ASP A 171 12.79 -20.76 -23.39
N ALA A 172 12.78 -21.82 -24.20
CA ALA A 172 11.62 -22.69 -24.36
C ALA A 172 11.26 -23.43 -23.06
N LEU A 173 12.24 -23.86 -22.26
CA LEU A 173 12.01 -24.49 -20.96
C LEU A 173 11.42 -23.50 -19.95
N TYR A 174 11.89 -22.26 -19.92
CA TYR A 174 11.28 -21.20 -19.11
C TYR A 174 9.81 -20.94 -19.51
N HIS A 175 9.51 -20.89 -20.82
CA HIS A 175 8.14 -20.71 -21.31
C HIS A 175 7.20 -21.86 -20.92
N LYS A 176 7.75 -23.07 -20.76
CA LYS A 176 7.02 -24.26 -20.29
C LYS A 176 6.93 -24.36 -18.76
N GLY A 177 7.52 -23.43 -18.00
CA GLY A 177 7.58 -23.50 -16.54
C GLY A 177 8.54 -24.55 -15.99
N ARG A 178 9.42 -25.13 -16.83
CA ARG A 178 10.40 -26.17 -16.42
C ARG A 178 11.66 -25.53 -15.87
N TYR A 179 11.53 -24.73 -14.82
CA TYR A 179 12.59 -23.84 -14.33
C TYR A 179 13.87 -24.58 -13.94
N ALA A 180 13.78 -25.69 -13.20
CA ALA A 180 14.96 -26.45 -12.79
C ALA A 180 15.79 -26.97 -13.99
N GLU A 181 15.11 -27.41 -15.05
CA GLU A 181 15.77 -27.89 -16.27
C GLU A 181 16.35 -26.73 -17.09
N ALA A 182 15.60 -25.62 -17.18
CA ALA A 182 16.08 -24.40 -17.84
C ALA A 182 17.37 -23.89 -17.17
N GLU A 183 17.39 -23.83 -15.84
CA GLU A 183 18.51 -23.33 -15.05
C GLU A 183 19.71 -24.29 -15.09
N ALA A 184 19.48 -25.60 -14.98
CA ALA A 184 20.55 -26.59 -15.12
C ALA A 184 21.22 -26.52 -16.51
N LEU A 185 20.43 -26.37 -17.57
CA LEU A 185 20.95 -26.15 -18.92
C LEU A 185 21.66 -24.80 -19.02
N SER A 186 21.10 -23.72 -18.48
CA SER A 186 21.74 -22.39 -18.45
C SER A 186 23.13 -22.42 -17.80
N ASP A 187 23.25 -23.12 -16.67
CA ASP A 187 24.53 -23.31 -15.98
C ASP A 187 25.51 -24.19 -16.79
N ASP A 188 25.02 -25.17 -17.56
CA ASP A 188 25.83 -25.96 -18.50
C ASP A 188 26.36 -25.11 -19.66
N LEU A 189 25.58 -24.14 -20.17
CA LEU A 189 26.05 -23.22 -21.21
C LEU A 189 27.30 -22.45 -20.75
N TRP A 190 27.31 -21.93 -19.53
CA TRP A 190 28.46 -21.25 -18.95
C TRP A 190 29.70 -22.15 -18.94
N ARG A 191 29.55 -23.38 -18.44
CA ARG A 191 30.66 -24.34 -18.36
C ARG A 191 31.20 -24.74 -19.74
N ARG A 192 30.33 -24.88 -20.75
CA ARG A 192 30.74 -25.14 -22.14
C ARG A 192 31.51 -23.98 -22.77
N MET A 193 31.27 -22.76 -22.30
CA MET A 193 32.09 -21.58 -22.66
C MET A 193 33.38 -21.48 -21.83
N GLN A 194 33.68 -22.48 -20.99
CA GLN A 194 34.80 -22.47 -20.03
C GLN A 194 34.71 -21.32 -19.01
N LEU A 195 33.48 -20.99 -18.62
CA LEU A 195 33.17 -19.97 -17.62
C LEU A 195 32.38 -20.61 -16.46
N GLU A 196 32.52 -20.04 -15.27
CA GLU A 196 31.68 -20.42 -14.14
C GLU A 196 30.32 -19.71 -14.24
N PRO A 197 29.20 -20.40 -13.90
CA PRO A 197 27.91 -19.73 -13.76
C PRO A 197 28.02 -18.59 -12.74
N PRO A 198 27.60 -17.35 -13.07
CA PRO A 198 27.77 -16.21 -12.17
C PRO A 198 26.97 -16.31 -10.86
N ARG A 199 25.84 -17.03 -10.88
CA ARG A 199 24.94 -17.20 -9.73
C ARG A 199 24.40 -18.64 -9.67
N PRO A 200 25.25 -19.63 -9.38
CA PRO A 200 24.84 -21.04 -9.38
C PRO A 200 23.79 -21.27 -8.29
N GLY A 201 22.72 -21.98 -8.64
CA GLY A 201 21.63 -22.28 -7.69
C GLY A 201 20.72 -21.11 -7.33
N TYR A 202 20.86 -19.94 -7.97
CA TYR A 202 19.96 -18.81 -7.78
C TYR A 202 19.04 -18.65 -9.00
N GLY A 203 17.78 -19.03 -8.88
CA GLY A 203 16.80 -18.92 -9.96
C GLY A 203 15.35 -18.98 -9.51
N LEU A 204 14.45 -19.22 -10.48
CA LEU A 204 13.02 -19.40 -10.25
C LEU A 204 12.72 -20.79 -9.69
N ALA A 205 13.57 -21.78 -9.94
CA ALA A 205 13.40 -23.15 -9.46
C ALA A 205 13.50 -23.26 -7.94
N ASP A 206 14.36 -22.46 -7.29
CA ASP A 206 14.55 -22.46 -5.84
C ASP A 206 13.86 -21.28 -5.13
N ALA A 207 13.21 -20.37 -5.88
CA ALA A 207 12.53 -19.20 -5.34
C ALA A 207 11.46 -19.54 -4.29
N ALA A 208 10.73 -20.65 -4.46
CA ALA A 208 9.76 -21.11 -3.48
C ALA A 208 10.43 -21.52 -2.16
N ALA A 209 11.53 -22.27 -2.22
CA ALA A 209 12.27 -22.68 -1.02
C ALA A 209 12.90 -21.47 -0.30
N ARG A 210 13.38 -20.47 -1.05
CA ARG A 210 13.84 -19.20 -0.47
C ARG A 210 12.70 -18.45 0.23
N ALA A 211 11.52 -18.38 -0.40
CA ALA A 211 10.34 -17.76 0.19
C ALA A 211 9.90 -18.49 1.48
N ASP A 212 9.91 -19.82 1.50
CA ASP A 212 9.59 -20.61 2.69
C ASP A 212 10.58 -20.36 3.84
N LYS A 213 11.88 -20.30 3.51
CA LYS A 213 12.95 -19.99 4.47
C LYS A 213 12.76 -18.59 5.07
N MET A 214 12.57 -17.57 4.23
CA MET A 214 12.33 -16.19 4.67
C MET A 214 11.04 -16.09 5.48
N CYS A 215 9.96 -16.76 5.07
CA CYS A 215 8.70 -16.78 5.80
C CYS A 215 8.88 -17.29 7.23
N ALA A 216 9.67 -18.35 7.43
CA ALA A 216 9.97 -18.89 8.75
C ALA A 216 10.77 -17.89 9.60
N GLY A 217 11.82 -17.28 9.02
CA GLY A 217 12.63 -16.27 9.70
C GLY A 217 11.85 -15.02 10.11
N MET A 218 11.00 -14.51 9.21
CA MET A 218 10.11 -13.39 9.49
C MET A 218 9.10 -13.69 10.59
N LEU A 219 8.57 -14.92 10.65
CA LEU A 219 7.65 -15.32 11.72
C LEU A 219 8.35 -15.33 13.09
N GLU A 220 9.61 -15.80 13.14
CA GLU A 220 10.43 -15.73 14.36
C GLU A 220 10.74 -14.29 14.77
N GLY A 221 11.15 -13.44 13.83
CA GLY A 221 11.43 -12.03 14.11
C GLY A 221 10.18 -11.24 14.49
N TYR A 222 9.02 -11.52 13.88
CA TYR A 222 7.73 -10.97 14.33
C TYR A 222 7.46 -11.34 15.78
N GLY A 223 7.61 -12.61 16.16
CA GLY A 223 7.45 -13.05 17.55
C GLY A 223 8.35 -12.30 18.53
N LEU A 224 9.62 -12.09 18.16
CA LEU A 224 10.57 -11.29 18.93
C LEU A 224 10.13 -9.82 19.03
N LEU A 225 9.77 -9.19 17.91
CA LEU A 225 9.37 -7.78 17.88
C LEU A 225 8.09 -7.55 18.69
N LYS A 226 7.12 -8.46 18.63
CA LYS A 226 5.92 -8.39 19.48
C LYS A 226 6.26 -8.46 20.97
N ALA A 227 7.22 -9.30 21.37
CA ALA A 227 7.66 -9.40 22.76
C ALA A 227 8.40 -8.15 23.25
N LEU A 228 9.14 -7.48 22.38
CA LEU A 228 9.93 -6.29 22.70
C LEU A 228 9.09 -5.00 22.70
N SER A 229 8.19 -4.87 21.73
CA SER A 229 7.51 -3.61 21.43
C SER A 229 6.01 -3.63 21.75
N GLY A 230 5.32 -4.73 21.46
CA GLY A 230 3.86 -4.82 21.53
C GLY A 230 3.10 -4.08 20.42
N ARG A 231 3.73 -3.10 19.73
CA ARG A 231 3.10 -2.30 18.66
C ARG A 231 2.66 -3.15 17.46
N PRO A 232 1.68 -2.69 16.65
CA PRO A 232 1.31 -3.36 15.41
C PRO A 232 2.48 -3.49 14.44
N VAL A 233 2.51 -4.61 13.72
CA VAL A 233 3.45 -4.87 12.61
C VAL A 233 2.68 -4.88 11.29
N TRP A 234 3.15 -4.17 10.28
CA TRP A 234 2.55 -4.05 8.95
C TRP A 234 3.39 -4.75 7.89
N MET A 235 2.72 -5.53 7.04
CA MET A 235 3.29 -6.20 5.88
C MET A 235 2.70 -5.60 4.60
N ASN A 236 3.53 -4.85 3.88
CA ASN A 236 3.23 -4.37 2.54
C ASN A 236 3.76 -5.37 1.50
N HIS A 237 2.88 -5.89 0.65
CA HIS A 237 3.24 -6.80 -0.45
C HIS A 237 3.28 -6.06 -1.79
N ALA A 238 3.91 -6.68 -2.77
CA ALA A 238 3.66 -6.35 -4.18
C ALA A 238 2.25 -6.83 -4.59
N PRO A 239 1.61 -6.26 -5.64
CA PRO A 239 0.27 -6.64 -6.07
C PRO A 239 0.30 -7.92 -6.93
N ARG A 240 0.69 -9.03 -6.31
CA ARG A 240 0.97 -10.32 -6.97
C ARG A 240 1.10 -11.45 -5.94
N ASN A 241 1.73 -12.57 -6.35
CA ASN A 241 1.91 -13.81 -5.58
C ASN A 241 0.60 -14.55 -5.28
N GLN A 242 0.71 -15.83 -4.92
CA GLN A 242 -0.46 -16.68 -4.66
C GLN A 242 -1.05 -16.40 -3.27
N LEU A 243 -2.38 -16.50 -3.14
CA LEU A 243 -3.09 -16.30 -1.87
C LEU A 243 -2.50 -17.12 -0.71
N ALA A 244 -2.11 -18.38 -0.96
CA ALA A 244 -1.53 -19.24 0.07
C ALA A 244 -0.16 -18.73 0.56
N GLN A 245 0.66 -18.15 -0.33
CA GLN A 245 1.95 -17.58 0.04
C GLN A 245 1.77 -16.26 0.81
N LEU A 246 0.86 -15.41 0.33
CA LEU A 246 0.46 -14.19 1.04
C LEU A 246 -0.02 -14.54 2.45
N ALA A 247 -0.93 -15.51 2.58
CA ALA A 247 -1.45 -15.97 3.87
C ALA A 247 -0.38 -16.55 4.79
N ALA A 248 0.65 -17.20 4.26
CA ALA A 248 1.78 -17.69 5.05
C ALA A 248 2.59 -16.52 5.62
N PHE A 249 2.98 -15.56 4.78
CA PHE A 249 3.72 -14.35 5.22
C PHE A 249 2.90 -13.48 6.17
N ASN A 250 1.61 -13.35 5.92
CA ASN A 250 0.69 -12.55 6.75
C ASN A 250 0.55 -13.08 8.18
N LYS A 251 1.07 -14.27 8.51
CA LYS A 251 1.18 -14.72 9.91
C LYS A 251 2.17 -13.88 10.73
N ALA A 252 3.13 -13.22 10.07
CA ALA A 252 4.16 -12.38 10.67
C ALA A 252 3.80 -10.88 10.68
N ALA A 253 2.50 -10.54 10.72
CA ALA A 253 2.03 -9.16 10.74
C ALA A 253 0.66 -9.03 11.42
N ASP A 254 0.31 -7.83 11.88
CA ASP A 254 -0.99 -7.46 12.44
C ASP A 254 -1.85 -6.72 11.41
N ILE A 255 -1.21 -6.04 10.45
CA ILE A 255 -1.80 -5.24 9.37
C ILE A 255 -1.22 -5.74 8.05
N VAL A 256 -2.04 -5.84 7.00
CA VAL A 256 -1.59 -6.30 5.69
C VAL A 256 -1.91 -5.27 4.62
N GLY A 257 -1.26 -5.37 3.46
CA GLY A 257 -1.47 -4.43 2.38
C GLY A 257 -0.74 -4.85 1.13
N CYS A 258 -0.98 -4.09 0.06
CA CYS A 258 -0.06 -4.07 -1.05
C CYS A 258 -0.03 -2.69 -1.69
N ASP A 259 1.00 -2.47 -2.49
CA ASP A 259 1.06 -1.32 -3.36
C ASP A 259 0.48 -1.61 -4.75
N ILE A 260 -0.19 -0.63 -5.35
CA ILE A 260 -0.77 -0.80 -6.69
C ILE A 260 -0.83 0.54 -7.42
N TYR A 261 -0.30 0.56 -8.64
CA TYR A 261 -0.07 1.76 -9.44
C TYR A 261 -0.57 1.55 -10.89
N PRO A 262 -1.89 1.51 -11.10
CA PRO A 262 -2.49 1.09 -12.37
C PRO A 262 -2.55 2.20 -13.42
N VAL A 263 -2.08 3.42 -13.11
CA VAL A 263 -2.32 4.60 -13.95
C VAL A 263 -1.08 5.02 -14.71
N PRO A 264 -1.18 5.32 -16.02
CA PRO A 264 -2.34 5.09 -16.88
C PRO A 264 -2.53 3.63 -17.25
N ALA A 265 -3.78 3.22 -17.48
CA ALA A 265 -4.10 1.89 -18.00
C ALA A 265 -3.70 1.78 -19.49
N ASN A 266 -2.46 1.38 -19.77
CA ASN A 266 -1.96 1.16 -21.12
C ASN A 266 -0.91 0.04 -21.17
N GLY A 267 -0.50 -0.36 -22.38
CA GLY A 267 0.45 -1.47 -22.57
C GLY A 267 1.88 -1.20 -22.06
N LYS A 268 2.22 0.03 -21.65
CA LYS A 268 3.54 0.39 -21.08
C LYS A 268 3.56 0.33 -19.56
N VAL A 269 2.38 0.30 -18.92
CA VAL A 269 2.21 0.22 -17.47
C VAL A 269 1.61 -1.14 -17.12
N GLY A 270 2.31 -1.90 -16.28
CA GLY A 270 1.96 -3.28 -15.98
C GLY A 270 2.21 -3.66 -14.53
N HIS A 271 1.68 -2.87 -13.58
CA HIS A 271 1.84 -3.18 -12.15
C HIS A 271 0.90 -4.30 -11.69
N SER A 272 -0.35 -4.30 -12.18
CA SER A 272 -1.31 -5.38 -11.91
C SER A 272 -1.02 -6.62 -12.75
N ASP A 273 -0.94 -7.79 -12.12
CA ASP A 273 -0.90 -9.10 -12.78
C ASP A 273 -2.28 -9.77 -12.90
N LEU A 274 -3.33 -9.17 -12.34
CA LEU A 274 -4.72 -9.58 -12.53
C LEU A 274 -5.19 -9.35 -13.98
N SER A 275 -6.31 -10.01 -14.33
CA SER A 275 -7.01 -9.75 -15.59
C SER A 275 -7.54 -8.31 -15.65
N ASN A 276 -8.01 -7.78 -14.51
CA ASN A 276 -8.31 -6.36 -14.39
C ASN A 276 -7.02 -5.56 -14.19
N ARG A 277 -6.74 -4.67 -15.15
CA ARG A 277 -5.58 -3.76 -15.12
C ARG A 277 -6.00 -2.29 -15.14
N HIS A 278 -7.29 -2.02 -14.95
CA HIS A 278 -7.84 -0.67 -14.86
C HIS A 278 -7.86 -0.20 -13.41
N LEU A 279 -8.39 1.00 -13.17
CA LEU A 279 -8.42 1.63 -11.85
C LEU A 279 -9.06 0.72 -10.78
N SER A 280 -10.16 0.03 -11.10
CA SER A 280 -10.88 -0.86 -10.17
C SER A 280 -10.09 -2.10 -9.72
N CYS A 281 -8.87 -2.33 -10.25
CA CYS A 281 -8.00 -3.36 -9.69
C CYS A 281 -7.51 -3.01 -8.29
N VAL A 282 -7.56 -1.73 -7.88
CA VAL A 282 -7.25 -1.32 -6.51
C VAL A 282 -8.18 -2.02 -5.51
N GLY A 283 -9.47 -2.03 -5.81
CA GLY A 283 -10.49 -2.76 -5.05
C GLY A 283 -10.28 -4.26 -5.07
N ASP A 284 -9.94 -4.83 -6.24
CA ASP A 284 -9.62 -6.27 -6.37
C ASP A 284 -8.44 -6.67 -5.46
N TYR A 285 -7.36 -5.89 -5.44
CA TYR A 285 -6.22 -6.15 -4.56
C TYR A 285 -6.55 -5.92 -3.08
N THR A 286 -7.37 -4.92 -2.76
CA THR A 286 -7.84 -4.69 -1.39
C THR A 286 -8.55 -5.95 -0.85
N GLN A 287 -9.50 -6.49 -1.63
CA GLN A 287 -10.19 -7.73 -1.27
C GLN A 287 -9.23 -8.92 -1.22
N ARG A 288 -8.29 -9.01 -2.17
CA ARG A 288 -7.27 -10.07 -2.18
C ARG A 288 -6.44 -10.09 -0.90
N MET A 289 -6.02 -8.92 -0.40
CA MET A 289 -5.27 -8.81 0.85
C MET A 289 -6.14 -9.23 2.04
N GLY A 290 -7.40 -8.80 2.09
CA GLY A 290 -8.36 -9.26 3.10
C GLY A 290 -8.60 -10.77 3.07
N GLN A 291 -8.69 -11.38 1.90
CA GLN A 291 -8.81 -12.84 1.73
C GLN A 291 -7.54 -13.57 2.19
N ALA A 292 -6.36 -13.01 1.97
CA ALA A 292 -5.10 -13.58 2.41
C ALA A 292 -4.87 -13.43 3.92
N ALA A 293 -5.57 -12.54 4.61
CA ALA A 293 -5.47 -12.36 6.06
C ALA A 293 -6.82 -12.01 6.71
N PRO A 294 -7.75 -12.96 6.78
CA PRO A 294 -9.07 -12.71 7.37
C PRO A 294 -8.97 -12.14 8.79
N GLY A 295 -9.69 -11.06 9.06
CA GLY A 295 -9.72 -10.39 10.36
C GLY A 295 -8.58 -9.39 10.62
N LYS A 296 -7.63 -9.21 9.68
CA LYS A 296 -6.60 -8.17 9.78
C LYS A 296 -6.99 -6.96 8.92
N PRO A 297 -6.70 -5.72 9.37
CA PRO A 297 -6.92 -4.55 8.54
C PRO A 297 -6.04 -4.57 7.30
N VAL A 298 -6.60 -4.01 6.22
CA VAL A 298 -5.92 -3.80 4.95
C VAL A 298 -5.56 -2.33 4.79
N TRP A 299 -4.28 -2.05 4.56
CA TRP A 299 -3.77 -0.73 4.19
C TRP A 299 -3.25 -0.77 2.75
N MET A 300 -3.74 0.12 1.90
CA MET A 300 -3.36 0.13 0.48
C MET A 300 -2.37 1.26 0.20
N VAL A 301 -1.32 0.97 -0.56
CA VAL A 301 -0.35 1.98 -1.00
C VAL A 301 -0.64 2.35 -2.45
N LEU A 302 -1.03 3.61 -2.66
CA LEU A 302 -1.54 4.13 -3.91
C LEU A 302 -0.51 5.03 -4.61
N GLN A 303 -0.80 5.30 -5.88
CA GLN A 303 0.09 5.96 -6.81
C GLN A 303 0.18 7.47 -6.55
N GLY A 304 1.29 7.94 -5.98
CA GLY A 304 1.65 9.35 -5.78
C GLY A 304 2.64 9.90 -6.82
N PHE A 305 2.70 9.31 -8.01
CA PHE A 305 3.65 9.63 -9.08
C PHE A 305 3.14 9.20 -10.47
N GLY A 306 3.86 9.55 -11.54
CA GLY A 306 3.69 8.96 -12.86
C GLY A 306 4.83 8.01 -13.19
N TRP A 307 4.56 6.89 -13.86
CA TRP A 307 5.61 5.92 -14.25
C TRP A 307 6.76 6.55 -15.05
N GLY A 308 6.52 7.66 -15.76
CA GLY A 308 7.55 8.44 -16.45
C GLY A 308 8.49 9.23 -15.53
N ASP A 309 8.05 9.56 -14.31
CA ASP A 309 8.83 10.33 -13.32
C ASP A 309 9.99 9.49 -12.75
N ILE A 310 9.77 8.18 -12.57
CA ILE A 310 10.76 7.24 -12.04
C ILE A 310 11.57 6.50 -13.12
N GLN A 311 11.42 6.90 -14.38
CA GLN A 311 12.13 6.29 -15.52
C GLN A 311 12.82 7.37 -16.37
N PRO A 312 13.78 8.13 -15.80
CA PRO A 312 14.38 9.29 -16.44
C PRO A 312 15.14 8.96 -17.74
N ASP A 313 15.65 7.73 -17.85
CA ASP A 313 16.43 7.28 -19.00
C ASP A 313 15.58 6.97 -20.24
N ARG A 314 14.25 6.93 -20.10
CA ARG A 314 13.35 6.67 -21.24
C ARG A 314 13.14 7.91 -22.11
N PRO A 315 12.87 7.72 -23.42
CA PRO A 315 12.51 8.82 -24.31
C PRO A 315 11.35 9.64 -23.75
N GLU A 316 11.41 10.97 -23.89
CA GLU A 316 10.40 11.88 -23.36
C GLU A 316 8.97 11.55 -23.83
N ALA A 317 8.82 11.15 -25.10
CA ALA A 317 7.53 10.73 -25.64
C ALA A 317 6.94 9.52 -24.88
N GLU A 318 7.77 8.53 -24.52
CA GLU A 318 7.33 7.39 -23.71
C GLU A 318 6.98 7.81 -22.29
N ARG A 319 7.79 8.69 -21.68
CA ARG A 319 7.53 9.20 -20.33
C ARG A 319 6.19 9.93 -20.26
N LYS A 320 5.82 10.70 -21.29
CA LYS A 320 4.51 11.37 -21.40
C LYS A 320 3.33 10.39 -21.46
N GLU A 321 3.51 9.25 -22.12
CA GLU A 321 2.48 8.19 -22.14
C GLU A 321 2.37 7.45 -20.80
N MET A 322 3.37 7.56 -19.93
CA MET A 322 3.42 7.00 -18.57
C MET A 322 3.08 8.07 -17.52
N ARG A 323 2.01 8.84 -17.81
CA ARG A 323 1.61 10.04 -17.06
C ARG A 323 1.29 9.80 -15.58
N ARG A 324 1.22 10.90 -14.84
CA ARG A 324 0.64 10.95 -13.49
C ARG A 324 -0.89 10.69 -13.53
N PRO A 325 -1.48 10.16 -12.45
CA PRO A 325 -2.93 10.15 -12.29
C PRO A 325 -3.53 11.55 -12.30
N THR A 326 -4.76 11.67 -12.79
CA THR A 326 -5.57 12.89 -12.62
C THR A 326 -6.25 12.87 -11.25
N LEU A 327 -6.68 14.03 -10.73
CA LEU A 327 -7.44 14.09 -9.48
C LEU A 327 -8.63 13.11 -9.41
N PRO A 328 -9.51 12.99 -10.44
CA PRO A 328 -10.58 11.98 -10.43
C PRO A 328 -10.07 10.53 -10.31
N GLU A 329 -8.95 10.19 -10.98
CA GLU A 329 -8.38 8.83 -10.90
C GLU A 329 -7.80 8.54 -9.52
N THR A 330 -7.06 9.48 -8.93
CA THR A 330 -6.53 9.34 -7.56
C THR A 330 -7.65 9.23 -6.54
N ARG A 331 -8.67 10.08 -6.67
CA ARG A 331 -9.86 10.07 -5.80
C ARG A 331 -10.62 8.76 -5.91
N PHE A 332 -10.84 8.26 -7.13
CA PHE A 332 -11.45 6.95 -7.34
C PHE A 332 -10.64 5.83 -6.67
N MET A 333 -9.33 5.75 -6.90
CA MET A 333 -8.49 4.69 -6.31
C MET A 333 -8.58 4.67 -4.77
N ALA A 334 -8.58 5.84 -4.13
CA ALA A 334 -8.72 5.95 -2.68
C ALA A 334 -10.07 5.41 -2.19
N TYR A 335 -11.17 5.84 -2.80
CA TYR A 335 -12.50 5.41 -2.39
C TYR A 335 -12.82 3.97 -2.78
N ASP A 336 -12.30 3.48 -3.90
CA ASP A 336 -12.39 2.07 -4.31
C ASP A 336 -11.77 1.15 -3.26
N ALA A 337 -10.56 1.49 -2.78
CA ALA A 337 -9.94 0.78 -1.65
C ALA A 337 -10.81 0.88 -0.37
N ILE A 338 -11.30 2.07 -0.02
CA ILE A 338 -12.11 2.29 1.19
C ILE A 338 -13.38 1.44 1.17
N VAL A 339 -14.20 1.50 0.10
CA VAL A 339 -15.46 0.73 0.03
C VAL A 339 -15.23 -0.78 -0.05
N ARG A 340 -14.02 -1.21 -0.46
CA ARG A 340 -13.59 -2.61 -0.45
C ARG A 340 -12.98 -3.06 0.88
N GLY A 341 -13.02 -2.21 1.91
CA GLY A 341 -12.69 -2.55 3.29
C GLY A 341 -11.32 -2.08 3.76
N ALA A 342 -10.61 -1.24 3.01
CA ALA A 342 -9.36 -0.65 3.49
C ALA A 342 -9.60 0.18 4.77
N ARG A 343 -8.64 0.09 5.69
CA ARG A 343 -8.60 0.84 6.96
C ARG A 343 -7.45 1.86 7.01
N GLY A 344 -6.73 1.98 5.90
CA GLY A 344 -5.68 2.95 5.70
C GLY A 344 -5.32 3.07 4.22
N ILE A 345 -4.99 4.29 3.79
CA ILE A 345 -4.54 4.62 2.44
C ILE A 345 -3.21 5.33 2.57
N LEU A 346 -2.20 4.88 1.83
CA LEU A 346 -0.89 5.49 1.80
C LEU A 346 -0.51 5.87 0.38
N TYR A 347 0.46 6.76 0.20
CA TYR A 347 0.95 7.16 -1.11
C TYR A 347 2.46 6.98 -1.21
N TRP A 348 2.89 6.40 -2.33
CA TRP A 348 4.30 6.25 -2.70
C TRP A 348 4.63 7.02 -3.98
N GLY A 349 5.88 7.45 -4.10
CA GLY A 349 6.44 8.03 -5.33
C GLY A 349 6.46 9.56 -5.39
N SER A 350 5.87 10.26 -4.42
CA SER A 350 5.85 11.74 -4.38
C SER A 350 7.24 12.38 -4.35
N HIS A 351 8.27 11.65 -3.91
CA HIS A 351 9.68 12.09 -3.93
C HIS A 351 10.22 12.30 -5.35
N ALA A 352 9.61 11.66 -6.36
CA ALA A 352 9.98 11.79 -7.76
C ALA A 352 9.21 12.92 -8.48
N VAL A 353 8.41 13.69 -7.75
CA VAL A 353 7.52 14.72 -8.30
C VAL A 353 7.88 16.10 -7.74
N GLU A 354 7.84 17.12 -8.58
CA GLU A 354 8.01 18.50 -8.18
C GLU A 354 6.87 18.96 -7.25
N LYS A 355 7.23 19.57 -6.11
CA LYS A 355 6.26 19.93 -5.06
C LYS A 355 5.34 21.09 -5.44
N ASP A 356 5.75 21.92 -6.38
CA ASP A 356 4.96 23.00 -6.97
C ASP A 356 4.12 22.54 -8.18
N SER A 357 4.16 21.26 -8.54
CA SER A 357 3.39 20.74 -9.66
C SER A 357 1.88 20.71 -9.36
N PRO A 358 1.01 20.90 -10.40
CA PRO A 358 -0.44 20.76 -10.24
C PRO A 358 -0.84 19.41 -9.65
N PHE A 359 -0.18 18.32 -10.09
CA PHE A 359 -0.44 16.97 -9.59
C PHE A 359 -0.26 16.85 -8.06
N TYR A 360 0.83 17.39 -7.52
CA TYR A 360 1.05 17.31 -6.08
C TYR A 360 0.03 18.16 -5.31
N GLY A 361 -0.35 19.32 -5.83
CA GLY A 361 -1.46 20.11 -5.28
C GLY A 361 -2.80 19.35 -5.28
N GLU A 362 -3.11 18.64 -6.36
CA GLU A 362 -4.30 17.78 -6.46
C GLU A 362 -4.26 16.60 -5.48
N LEU A 363 -3.11 15.95 -5.31
CA LEU A 363 -2.93 14.90 -4.31
C LEU A 363 -3.21 15.43 -2.90
N LEU A 364 -2.67 16.60 -2.54
CA LEU A 364 -2.94 17.22 -1.25
C LEU A 364 -4.41 17.64 -1.09
N ALA A 365 -5.09 18.02 -2.17
CA ALA A 365 -6.52 18.33 -2.13
C ALA A 365 -7.35 17.08 -1.76
N LEU A 366 -7.03 15.92 -2.35
CA LEU A 366 -7.65 14.65 -1.96
C LEU A 366 -7.32 14.28 -0.51
N VAL A 367 -6.08 14.44 -0.07
CA VAL A 367 -5.69 14.16 1.32
C VAL A 367 -6.45 15.06 2.30
N SER A 368 -6.70 16.33 1.93
CA SER A 368 -7.55 17.24 2.68
C SER A 368 -9.00 16.78 2.74
N GLU A 369 -9.54 16.24 1.64
CA GLU A 369 -10.87 15.64 1.64
C GLU A 369 -10.97 14.46 2.63
N LEU A 370 -9.98 13.57 2.62
CA LEU A 370 -9.90 12.43 3.55
C LEU A 370 -9.76 12.87 5.01
N ARG A 371 -8.97 13.93 5.26
CA ARG A 371 -8.83 14.55 6.59
C ARG A 371 -10.17 15.09 7.08
N ASP A 372 -10.91 15.79 6.23
CA ASP A 372 -12.23 16.33 6.58
C ASP A 372 -13.25 15.22 6.84
N LEU A 373 -13.04 14.02 6.27
CA LEU A 373 -13.84 12.82 6.51
C LEU A 373 -13.30 11.91 7.61
N GLN A 374 -12.22 12.29 8.33
CA GLN A 374 -11.53 11.37 9.23
C GLN A 374 -12.50 10.71 10.22
N SER A 375 -13.35 11.49 10.88
CA SER A 375 -14.25 10.97 11.92
C SER A 375 -15.29 9.99 11.37
N VAL A 376 -15.68 10.16 10.11
CA VAL A 376 -16.60 9.29 9.38
C VAL A 376 -15.88 8.02 8.93
N LEU A 377 -14.71 8.16 8.30
CA LEU A 377 -13.90 7.04 7.81
C LEU A 377 -13.45 6.13 8.97
N ALA A 378 -13.11 6.75 10.10
CA ALA A 378 -12.70 6.06 11.32
C ALA A 378 -13.86 5.42 12.08
N ALA A 379 -15.12 5.81 11.83
CA ALA A 379 -16.28 5.26 12.53
C ALA A 379 -16.44 3.74 12.28
N PRO A 380 -17.24 3.02 13.07
CA PRO A 380 -17.65 1.65 12.74
C PRO A 380 -18.40 1.60 11.39
N ASP A 381 -18.39 0.44 10.74
CA ASP A 381 -19.27 0.20 9.60
C ASP A 381 -20.71 0.02 10.10
N ALA A 382 -21.68 0.59 9.41
CA ALA A 382 -23.09 0.43 9.77
C ALA A 382 -23.62 -0.94 9.34
N ASP A 383 -24.46 -1.55 10.18
CA ASP A 383 -25.11 -2.82 9.88
C ASP A 383 -26.33 -2.60 8.97
N LEU A 384 -26.05 -2.39 7.67
CA LEU A 384 -27.05 -2.27 6.62
C LEU A 384 -26.79 -3.30 5.52
N ASN A 385 -27.82 -4.06 5.16
CA ASN A 385 -27.76 -5.01 4.05
C ASN A 385 -28.13 -4.31 2.74
N ILE A 386 -27.22 -3.46 2.24
CA ILE A 386 -27.44 -2.68 1.02
C ILE A 386 -27.22 -3.56 -0.21
N THR A 387 -28.18 -3.54 -1.13
CA THR A 387 -28.04 -4.17 -2.45
C THR A 387 -28.14 -3.14 -3.56
N THR A 388 -27.40 -3.35 -4.65
CA THR A 388 -27.38 -2.48 -5.81
C THR A 388 -28.12 -3.08 -6.99
N ALA A 389 -28.75 -2.21 -7.77
CA ALA A 389 -29.29 -2.52 -9.10
C ALA A 389 -29.04 -1.32 -10.00
N TYR A 390 -29.13 -1.49 -11.32
CA TYR A 390 -28.95 -0.40 -12.27
C TYR A 390 -29.91 -0.54 -13.45
N GLU A 391 -30.26 0.60 -14.03
CA GLU A 391 -31.07 0.64 -15.26
C GLU A 391 -30.33 -0.03 -16.43
N PRO A 392 -31.05 -0.58 -17.42
CA PRO A 392 -30.43 -1.17 -18.61
C PRO A 392 -29.45 -0.19 -19.30
N THR A 393 -28.24 -0.68 -19.59
CA THR A 393 -27.16 0.08 -20.25
C THR A 393 -26.58 -0.72 -21.42
N LEU A 394 -25.71 -0.08 -22.22
CA LEU A 394 -25.05 -0.72 -23.37
C LEU A 394 -23.93 -1.69 -22.94
N GLY A 395 -23.32 -1.45 -21.77
CA GLY A 395 -22.15 -2.17 -21.29
C GLY A 395 -22.49 -3.58 -20.80
N SER A 396 -21.49 -4.46 -20.75
CA SER A 396 -21.63 -5.78 -20.12
C SER A 396 -21.69 -5.70 -18.59
N VAL A 397 -21.25 -4.57 -18.01
CA VAL A 397 -21.27 -4.28 -16.58
C VAL A 397 -20.63 -5.43 -15.79
N ASP A 398 -19.37 -5.74 -16.08
CA ASP A 398 -18.60 -6.75 -15.36
C ASP A 398 -18.03 -6.23 -14.02
N ARG A 399 -18.45 -5.01 -13.64
CA ARG A 399 -18.17 -4.29 -12.41
C ARG A 399 -19.46 -3.68 -11.87
N ASP A 400 -19.51 -3.44 -10.56
CA ASP A 400 -20.73 -3.06 -9.86
C ASP A 400 -20.60 -1.67 -9.19
N ILE A 401 -21.71 -1.18 -8.66
CA ILE A 401 -21.72 -0.13 -7.67
C ILE A 401 -21.45 -0.77 -6.30
N ILE A 402 -20.43 -0.29 -5.61
CA ILE A 402 -20.05 -0.76 -4.28
C ILE A 402 -20.42 0.30 -3.26
N VAL A 403 -21.01 -0.11 -2.13
CA VAL A 403 -21.44 0.79 -1.08
C VAL A 403 -20.82 0.39 0.25
N LEU A 404 -20.24 1.36 0.95
CA LEU A 404 -19.86 1.25 2.35
C LEU A 404 -20.68 2.24 3.18
N ALA A 405 -21.35 1.74 4.21
CA ALA A 405 -22.05 2.57 5.17
C ALA A 405 -21.22 2.73 6.45
N LYS A 406 -21.10 3.96 6.96
CA LYS A 406 -20.37 4.28 8.20
C LYS A 406 -21.33 4.77 9.27
N ASP A 407 -21.29 4.15 10.45
CA ASP A 407 -22.13 4.53 11.60
C ASP A 407 -21.53 5.75 12.32
N HIS A 408 -21.84 6.93 11.81
CA HIS A 408 -21.30 8.19 12.32
C HIS A 408 -22.41 9.23 12.54
N GLY A 409 -22.59 9.66 13.80
CA GLY A 409 -23.63 10.59 14.18
C GLY A 409 -24.96 9.88 14.47
N ASN A 410 -26.08 10.47 14.04
CA ASN A 410 -27.42 9.90 14.26
C ASN A 410 -27.87 8.98 13.12
N LYS A 411 -27.32 9.17 11.93
CA LYS A 411 -27.67 8.42 10.72
C LYS A 411 -26.40 8.04 9.97
N PRO A 412 -26.38 6.88 9.30
CA PRO A 412 -25.19 6.39 8.66
C PRO A 412 -24.85 7.23 7.42
N TRP A 413 -23.56 7.47 7.21
CA TRP A 413 -23.01 8.02 5.98
C TRP A 413 -22.86 6.92 4.93
N LEU A 414 -23.06 7.24 3.65
CA LEU A 414 -22.92 6.25 2.57
C LEU A 414 -21.82 6.68 1.59
N PHE A 415 -20.84 5.81 1.37
CA PHE A 415 -19.78 5.95 0.37
C PHE A 415 -20.14 5.03 -0.79
N VAL A 416 -20.38 5.62 -1.97
CA VAL A 416 -20.89 4.90 -3.14
C VAL A 416 -19.90 5.02 -4.28
N VAL A 417 -19.36 3.91 -4.77
CA VAL A 417 -18.37 3.88 -5.85
C VAL A 417 -18.92 3.13 -7.04
N ASN A 418 -18.84 3.72 -8.23
CA ASN A 418 -19.09 3.00 -9.47
C ASN A 418 -17.75 2.48 -10.02
N GLU A 419 -17.52 1.17 -9.91
CA GLU A 419 -16.31 0.54 -10.43
C GLU A 419 -16.35 0.30 -11.94
N TRP A 420 -17.51 0.46 -12.57
CA TRP A 420 -17.64 0.38 -14.01
C TRP A 420 -17.08 1.64 -14.67
N SER A 421 -16.52 1.48 -15.87
CA SER A 421 -15.86 2.59 -16.57
C SER A 421 -16.83 3.59 -17.19
N ASP A 422 -18.11 3.24 -17.34
CA ASP A 422 -19.16 4.14 -17.81
C ASP A 422 -20.13 4.50 -16.68
N SER A 423 -20.87 5.60 -16.88
CA SER A 423 -21.89 6.04 -15.94
C SER A 423 -23.00 5.01 -15.76
N LEU A 424 -23.46 4.86 -14.52
CA LEU A 424 -24.58 4.00 -14.16
C LEU A 424 -25.69 4.83 -13.47
N ALA A 425 -26.94 4.58 -13.85
CA ALA A 425 -28.11 4.98 -13.08
C ALA A 425 -28.44 3.85 -12.10
N GLY A 426 -27.90 3.96 -10.89
CA GLY A 426 -27.96 2.94 -9.85
C GLY A 426 -29.08 3.17 -8.86
N THR A 427 -29.63 2.08 -8.32
CA THR A 427 -30.56 2.10 -7.18
C THR A 427 -29.94 1.33 -6.03
N LEU A 428 -29.80 2.00 -4.89
CA LEU A 428 -29.46 1.39 -3.61
C LEU A 428 -30.77 0.95 -2.94
N SER A 429 -30.85 -0.30 -2.48
CA SER A 429 -31.99 -0.85 -1.73
C SER A 429 -31.53 -1.40 -0.38
N GLY A 430 -32.46 -1.70 0.54
CA GLY A 430 -32.15 -2.17 1.89
C GLY A 430 -32.01 -1.04 2.91
N LEU A 431 -32.64 0.11 2.63
CA LEU A 431 -32.58 1.33 3.44
C LEU A 431 -33.92 1.61 4.15
N GLU A 432 -34.75 0.59 4.42
CA GLU A 432 -36.10 0.76 4.97
C GLU A 432 -36.11 1.48 6.32
N SER A 433 -35.09 1.25 7.15
CA SER A 433 -34.89 1.92 8.44
C SER A 433 -34.56 3.41 8.31
N LEU A 434 -34.21 3.87 7.10
CA LEU A 434 -33.79 5.23 6.80
C LEU A 434 -34.83 6.00 5.98
N ASN A 435 -36.03 5.46 5.74
CA ASN A 435 -37.08 6.15 5.01
C ASN A 435 -37.34 7.58 5.51
N GLY A 436 -37.42 8.53 4.58
CA GLY A 436 -37.55 9.97 4.85
C GLY A 436 -36.23 10.66 5.23
N THR A 437 -35.12 9.93 5.31
CA THR A 437 -33.78 10.53 5.45
C THR A 437 -33.38 11.16 4.14
N SER A 438 -33.01 12.43 4.18
CA SER A 438 -32.36 13.09 3.06
C SER A 438 -30.85 12.94 3.16
N TYR A 439 -30.20 12.80 2.02
CA TYR A 439 -28.76 12.73 1.86
C TYR A 439 -28.30 13.79 0.88
N ARG A 440 -27.28 14.55 1.24
CA ARG A 440 -26.57 15.47 0.35
C ARG A 440 -25.32 14.79 -0.19
N GLU A 441 -25.20 14.71 -1.51
CA GLU A 441 -23.96 14.31 -2.16
C GLU A 441 -22.96 15.48 -2.07
N ARG A 442 -21.76 15.21 -1.52
CA ARG A 442 -20.83 16.26 -1.10
C ARG A 442 -20.23 17.08 -2.24
N ASP A 443 -20.06 16.52 -3.43
CA ASP A 443 -19.38 17.21 -4.54
C ASP A 443 -20.36 18.06 -5.36
N SER A 444 -21.52 17.50 -5.68
CA SER A 444 -22.57 18.11 -6.49
C SER A 444 -23.53 18.96 -5.67
N GLY A 445 -23.67 18.69 -4.37
CA GLY A 445 -24.68 19.28 -3.49
C GLY A 445 -26.10 18.77 -3.76
N GLU A 446 -26.27 17.77 -4.64
CA GLU A 446 -27.56 17.16 -4.92
C GLU A 446 -28.12 16.50 -3.65
N VAL A 447 -29.42 16.69 -3.40
CA VAL A 447 -30.11 16.09 -2.26
C VAL A 447 -31.05 15.01 -2.76
N VAL A 448 -30.91 13.81 -2.20
CA VAL A 448 -31.73 12.64 -2.49
C VAL A 448 -32.38 12.13 -1.21
N GLU A 449 -33.64 11.71 -1.28
CA GLU A 449 -34.37 11.20 -0.12
C GLU A 449 -34.55 9.69 -0.24
N VAL A 450 -34.38 8.98 0.87
CA VAL A 450 -34.73 7.55 0.96
C VAL A 450 -36.24 7.40 0.89
N THR A 451 -36.73 6.80 -0.21
CA THR A 451 -38.14 6.49 -0.43
C THR A 451 -38.32 5.01 -0.68
N ASP A 452 -39.28 4.38 0.00
CA ASP A 452 -39.56 2.93 -0.10
C ASP A 452 -38.31 2.05 0.09
N GLY A 453 -37.43 2.46 1.01
CA GLY A 453 -36.17 1.79 1.33
C GLY A 453 -35.10 1.92 0.26
N LYS A 454 -35.20 2.93 -0.62
CA LYS A 454 -34.35 3.08 -1.80
C LYS A 454 -33.86 4.51 -2.02
N ILE A 455 -32.71 4.62 -2.69
CA ILE A 455 -32.21 5.85 -3.30
C ILE A 455 -31.76 5.53 -4.73
N THR A 456 -32.11 6.37 -5.70
CA THR A 456 -31.58 6.31 -7.06
C THR A 456 -30.51 7.40 -7.26
N LEU A 457 -29.39 7.03 -7.90
CA LEU A 457 -28.22 7.87 -8.10
C LEU A 457 -27.74 7.77 -9.56
N HIS A 458 -27.22 8.86 -10.10
CA HIS A 458 -26.51 8.88 -11.37
C HIS A 458 -25.03 9.03 -11.10
N ILE A 459 -24.27 7.95 -11.23
CA ILE A 459 -22.87 7.89 -10.79
C ILE A 459 -21.98 7.78 -12.04
N PRO A 460 -21.09 8.74 -12.31
CA PRO A 460 -20.11 8.64 -13.38
C PRO A 460 -19.27 7.36 -13.32
N GLY A 461 -18.66 6.98 -14.44
CA GLY A 461 -17.75 5.84 -14.48
C GLY A 461 -16.48 6.11 -13.67
N HIS A 462 -16.01 5.11 -12.94
CA HIS A 462 -14.86 5.24 -12.02
C HIS A 462 -14.93 6.50 -11.15
N SER A 463 -16.04 6.70 -10.44
CA SER A 463 -16.20 7.82 -9.50
C SER A 463 -16.78 7.39 -8.16
N ALA A 464 -16.63 8.26 -7.16
CA ALA A 464 -17.19 8.08 -5.82
C ALA A 464 -18.15 9.22 -5.49
N HIS A 465 -19.30 8.89 -4.91
CA HIS A 465 -20.28 9.82 -4.33
C HIS A 465 -20.30 9.62 -2.81
N ILE A 466 -20.16 10.71 -2.06
CA ILE A 466 -20.18 10.67 -0.59
C ILE A 466 -21.48 11.30 -0.12
N LEU A 467 -22.37 10.46 0.39
CA LEU A 467 -23.71 10.86 0.82
C LEU A 467 -23.67 11.17 2.32
N GLU A 468 -23.74 12.46 2.63
CA GLU A 468 -23.87 13.01 3.97
C GLU A 468 -25.36 13.07 4.36
N PRO A 469 -25.80 12.48 5.47
CA PRO A 469 -27.18 12.62 5.93
C PRO A 469 -27.48 14.07 6.30
N VAL A 470 -28.62 14.59 5.84
CA VAL A 470 -29.10 15.95 6.10
C VAL A 470 -30.44 15.90 6.82
N ASP A 471 -30.40 16.08 8.15
CA ASP A 471 -31.57 16.27 9.01
C ASP A 471 -31.31 17.33 10.08
#